data_AF-A0A9D8P1J0-F1
#
_entry.id   AF-A0A9D8P1J0-F1
#
_cell.length_a   1.000
_cell.length_b   1.000
_cell.length_c   1.000
_cell.angle_alpha   90.00
_cell.angle_beta   90.00
_cell.angle_gamma   90.00
#
_symmetry.space_group_name_H-M   'P 1'
#
loop_
_entity.id
_entity.type
_entity.pdbx_description
1 polymer ?
#
loop_
_entity_poly.entity_id
_entity_poly.type
_entity_poly.pdbx_seq_one_letter_code
_entity_poly.pdbx_strand_id
1 'polypeptide(L)'
;MMMIAPASAGEPVLVKTTSWTHSYPEANRGLAYDGTYYYLAHITYDVPRIDVYDDDGLVKSIPKPAGAGHFWPHGVAVDGQQKKIWTADYFGNTIYEMD
;
A
#
# COMPACT_ATOMS: atom_id res chain seq x y z
N MET A 1 8.45 41.46 4.70
CA MET A 1 8.18 40.19 5.40
C MET A 1 6.81 39.71 4.92
N MET A 2 6.74 38.76 3.99
CA MET A 2 5.47 38.25 3.46
C MET A 2 4.99 37.12 4.38
N MET A 3 3.86 37.31 5.04
CA MET A 3 3.24 36.28 5.86
C MET A 3 2.51 35.30 4.94
N ILE A 4 2.99 34.06 4.85
CA ILE A 4 2.24 32.98 4.22
C ILE A 4 1.17 32.58 5.25
N ALA A 5 -0.09 32.87 4.98
CA ALA A 5 -1.18 32.36 5.80
C ALA A 5 -1.17 30.82 5.71
N PRO A 6 -1.34 30.10 6.83
CA PRO A 6 -1.45 28.64 6.78
C PRO A 6 -2.65 28.28 5.91
N ALA A 7 -2.45 27.43 4.91
CA ALA A 7 -3.56 26.81 4.20
C ALA A 7 -4.45 26.13 5.25
N SER A 8 -5.76 26.40 5.24
CA SER A 8 -6.70 25.64 6.07
C SER A 8 -6.65 24.20 5.56
N ALA A 9 -5.92 23.33 6.26
CA ALA A 9 -6.00 21.91 5.99
C ALA A 9 -7.47 21.51 6.19
N GLY A 10 -8.12 21.04 5.13
CA GLY A 10 -9.47 20.50 5.24
C GLY A 10 -9.49 19.40 6.29
N GLU A 11 -10.62 19.25 6.98
CA GLU A 11 -10.82 18.13 7.90
C GLU A 11 -10.55 16.80 7.18
N PRO A 12 -10.02 15.78 7.86
CA PRO A 12 -9.86 14.45 7.28
C PRO A 12 -11.19 13.96 6.70
N VAL A 13 -11.19 13.63 5.41
CA VAL A 13 -12.37 13.09 4.72
C VAL A 13 -12.23 11.58 4.65
N LEU A 14 -13.27 10.86 5.06
CA LEU A 14 -13.40 9.44 4.75
C LEU A 14 -13.58 9.28 3.23
N VAL A 15 -12.53 8.88 2.53
CA VAL A 15 -12.58 8.64 1.08
C VAL A 15 -13.43 7.41 0.76
N LYS A 16 -13.25 6.32 1.52
CA LYS A 16 -14.03 5.09 1.35
C LYS A 16 -14.02 4.23 2.60
N THR A 17 -15.13 3.56 2.86
CA THR A 17 -15.16 2.34 3.69
C THR A 17 -15.35 1.18 2.74
N THR A 18 -14.37 0.29 2.71
CA THR A 18 -14.35 -0.80 1.76
C THR A 18 -14.90 -2.05 2.42
N SER A 19 -15.79 -2.78 1.75
CA SER A 19 -16.24 -4.11 2.17
C SER A 19 -15.18 -5.20 1.95
N TRP A 20 -13.91 -4.82 1.78
CA TRP A 20 -12.77 -5.71 1.60
C TRP A 20 -12.65 -6.60 2.83
N THR A 21 -13.31 -7.76 2.77
CA THR A 21 -13.26 -8.78 3.80
C THR A 21 -11.93 -9.48 3.68
N HIS A 22 -10.91 -8.88 4.27
CA HIS A 22 -9.73 -9.62 4.62
C HIS A 22 -10.09 -10.58 5.73
N SER A 23 -9.61 -11.83 5.65
CA SER A 23 -9.68 -12.75 6.77
C SER A 23 -8.95 -12.21 8.01
N TYR A 24 -8.00 -11.28 7.79
CA TYR A 24 -7.18 -10.63 8.81
C TYR A 24 -7.01 -9.13 8.48
N PRO A 25 -8.03 -8.27 8.66
CA PRO A 25 -7.93 -6.84 8.34
C PRO A 25 -6.84 -6.13 9.15
N GLU A 26 -6.49 -6.65 10.33
CA GLU A 26 -5.38 -6.21 11.18
C GLU A 26 -4.00 -6.55 10.59
N ALA A 27 -3.92 -7.27 9.47
CA ALA A 27 -2.68 -7.52 8.74
C ALA A 27 -2.25 -6.35 7.84
N ASN A 28 -3.15 -5.41 7.59
CA ASN A 28 -2.88 -4.28 6.70
C ASN A 28 -1.93 -3.28 7.38
N ARG A 29 -0.93 -2.80 6.65
CA ARG A 29 0.08 -1.84 7.17
C ARG A 29 0.16 -0.58 6.32
N GLY A 30 0.95 -0.64 5.26
CA GLY A 30 1.26 0.49 4.39
C GLY A 30 0.23 0.66 3.28
N LEU A 31 -0.08 1.92 2.94
CA LEU A 31 -0.94 2.31 1.84
C LEU A 31 -0.18 3.24 0.89
N ALA A 32 -0.34 3.03 -0.41
CA ALA A 32 0.01 4.00 -1.45
C ALA A 32 -1.17 4.21 -2.41
N TYR A 33 -1.18 5.34 -3.11
CA TYR A 33 -2.18 5.67 -4.13
C TYR A 33 -1.50 6.34 -5.32
N ASP A 34 -1.78 5.87 -6.53
CA ASP A 34 -1.15 6.39 -7.76
C ASP A 34 -2.03 7.38 -8.54
N GLY A 35 -3.22 7.72 -8.01
CA GLY A 35 -4.24 8.50 -8.72
C GLY A 35 -5.34 7.64 -9.37
N THR A 36 -5.19 6.32 -9.39
CA THR A 36 -6.18 5.36 -9.92
C THR A 36 -6.43 4.20 -8.96
N TYR A 37 -5.36 3.59 -8.44
CA TYR A 37 -5.40 2.41 -7.59
C TYR A 37 -4.80 2.66 -6.21
N TYR A 38 -5.34 1.97 -5.22
CA TYR A 38 -4.80 1.88 -3.88
C TYR A 38 -3.97 0.60 -3.75
N TYR A 39 -2.79 0.72 -3.15
CA TYR A 39 -1.87 -0.39 -2.94
C TYR A 39 -1.71 -0.61 -1.45
N LEU A 40 -2.17 -1.75 -0.97
CA LEU A 40 -2.19 -2.07 0.45
C LEU A 40 -1.22 -3.20 0.72
N ALA A 41 -0.26 -2.97 1.59
CA ALA A 41 0.58 -4.05 2.08
C ALA A 41 -0.22 -4.95 3.00
N HIS A 42 -0.32 -6.22 2.61
CA HIS A 42 -1.05 -7.25 3.33
C HIS A 42 -0.05 -8.25 3.91
N ILE A 43 -0.02 -8.33 5.24
CA ILE A 43 0.91 -9.18 5.96
C ILE A 43 0.18 -10.34 6.65
N THR A 44 0.05 -11.47 5.97
CA THR A 44 -0.26 -12.73 6.66
C THR A 44 0.99 -13.59 6.77
N TYR A 45 1.00 -14.49 7.75
CA TYR A 45 2.09 -15.45 7.93
C TYR A 45 2.29 -16.35 6.70
N ASP A 46 1.21 -16.68 5.99
CA ASP A 46 1.25 -17.70 4.93
C ASP A 46 1.31 -17.12 3.51
N VAL A 47 0.75 -15.92 3.28
CA VAL A 47 0.60 -15.32 1.95
C VAL A 47 0.77 -13.79 2.00
N PRO A 48 1.96 -13.30 2.41
CA PRO A 48 2.25 -11.87 2.37
C PRO A 48 2.36 -11.38 0.93
N ARG A 49 1.76 -10.21 0.67
CA ARG A 49 1.52 -9.68 -0.69
C ARG A 49 1.19 -8.19 -0.65
N ILE A 50 1.11 -7.57 -1.82
CA ILE A 50 0.49 -6.26 -1.99
C ILE A 50 -0.86 -6.46 -2.67
N ASP A 51 -1.94 -6.06 -2.02
CA ASP A 51 -3.28 -6.08 -2.59
C ASP A 51 -3.55 -4.74 -3.29
N VAL A 52 -4.05 -4.80 -4.52
CA VAL A 52 -4.32 -3.63 -5.37
C VAL A 52 -5.81 -3.47 -5.52
N TYR A 53 -6.30 -2.26 -5.25
CA TYR A 53 -7.72 -1.93 -5.27
C TYR A 53 -8.01 -0.74 -6.16
N ASP A 54 -9.20 -0.72 -6.72
CA ASP A 54 -9.82 0.49 -7.24
C ASP A 54 -10.96 0.91 -6.31
N ASP A 55 -11.80 1.84 -6.77
CA ASP A 55 -12.97 2.25 -6.02
C ASP A 55 -13.99 1.11 -5.89
N ASP A 56 -14.08 0.17 -6.82
CA ASP A 56 -15.10 -0.88 -6.79
C ASP A 56 -14.68 -2.10 -5.97
N GLY A 57 -13.39 -2.36 -5.80
CA GLY A 57 -12.93 -3.49 -5.00
C GLY A 57 -11.50 -3.93 -5.25
N LEU A 58 -11.22 -5.17 -4.84
CA LEU A 58 -9.93 -5.82 -5.09
C LEU A 58 -9.78 -6.07 -6.59
N VAL A 59 -8.72 -5.52 -7.17
CA VAL A 59 -8.38 -5.71 -8.58
C VAL A 59 -7.48 -6.93 -8.74
N LYS A 60 -6.40 -7.00 -7.96
CA LYS A 60 -5.43 -8.10 -7.98
C LYS A 60 -4.58 -8.13 -6.72
N SER A 61 -3.85 -9.23 -6.53
CA SER A 61 -2.80 -9.35 -5.52
C SER A 61 -1.45 -9.61 -6.18
N ILE A 62 -0.42 -8.89 -5.73
CA ILE A 62 0.97 -9.06 -6.17
C ILE A 62 1.67 -9.92 -5.11
N PRO A 63 2.05 -11.16 -5.43
CA PRO A 63 2.65 -12.06 -4.46
C PRO A 63 4.05 -11.59 -4.07
N LYS A 64 4.58 -12.14 -2.97
CA LYS A 64 5.98 -11.94 -2.60
C LYS A 64 6.93 -12.22 -3.77
N PRO A 65 8.03 -11.47 -3.92
CA PRO A 65 9.03 -11.74 -4.94
C PRO A 65 9.61 -13.15 -4.87
N ALA A 66 9.94 -13.72 -6.03
CA ALA A 66 10.59 -15.02 -6.11
C ALA A 66 11.94 -15.01 -5.38
N GLY A 67 12.21 -16.03 -4.57
CA GLY A 67 13.44 -16.11 -3.78
C GLY A 67 13.48 -15.24 -2.52
N ALA A 68 12.44 -14.45 -2.22
CA ALA A 68 12.32 -13.76 -0.94
C ALA A 68 12.19 -14.79 0.19
N GLY A 69 13.19 -14.87 1.08
CA GLY A 69 13.23 -15.79 2.22
C GLY A 69 12.22 -15.43 3.30
N HIS A 70 12.15 -14.14 3.62
CA HIS A 70 11.03 -13.52 4.34
C HIS A 70 10.43 -12.44 3.45
N PHE A 71 9.16 -12.11 3.67
CA PHE A 71 8.50 -10.98 3.04
C PHE A 71 7.43 -10.44 3.97
N TRP A 72 7.72 -9.33 4.65
CA TRP A 72 6.81 -8.64 5.55
C TRP A 72 6.62 -7.19 5.07
N PRO A 73 5.75 -6.97 4.06
CA PRO A 73 5.60 -5.66 3.45
C PRO A 73 4.97 -4.70 4.46
N HIS A 74 5.73 -3.73 4.98
CA HIS A 74 5.23 -2.78 6.00
C HIS A 74 4.84 -1.43 5.40
N GLY A 75 5.56 -0.99 4.38
CA GLY A 75 5.30 0.26 3.67
C GLY A 75 5.13 -0.02 2.19
N VAL A 76 4.29 0.77 1.52
CA VAL A 76 4.17 0.73 0.06
C VAL A 76 4.42 2.13 -0.47
N ALA A 77 5.14 2.21 -1.58
CA ALA A 77 5.24 3.39 -2.41
C ALA A 77 4.95 3.00 -3.86
N VAL A 78 4.38 3.92 -4.63
CA VAL A 78 4.10 3.72 -6.05
C VAL A 78 4.58 4.93 -6.83
N ASP A 79 5.19 4.67 -7.98
CA ASP A 79 5.48 5.72 -8.96
C ASP A 79 4.32 5.72 -9.96
N GLY A 80 3.44 6.72 -9.80
CA GLY A 80 2.26 6.89 -10.65
C GLY A 80 2.57 7.12 -12.13
N GLN A 81 3.83 7.35 -12.51
CA GLN A 81 4.24 7.46 -13.91
C GLN A 81 4.80 6.15 -14.47
N GLN A 82 5.62 5.45 -13.69
CA GLN A 82 6.34 4.25 -14.14
C GLN A 82 5.64 2.93 -13.77
N LYS A 83 4.51 3.00 -13.04
CA LYS A 83 3.73 1.84 -12.55
C LYS A 83 4.56 0.86 -11.72
N LYS A 84 5.62 1.38 -11.10
CA LYS A 84 6.50 0.62 -10.22
C LYS A 84 6.01 0.73 -8.79
N ILE A 85 6.13 -0.36 -8.06
CA ILE A 85 5.72 -0.47 -6.67
C ILE A 85 6.96 -0.83 -5.86
N TRP A 86 7.18 -0.12 -4.76
CA TRP A 86 8.21 -0.46 -3.80
C TRP A 86 7.60 -0.83 -2.47
N THR A 87 8.20 -1.81 -1.81
CA THR A 87 7.83 -2.15 -0.43
C THR A 87 9.06 -2.40 0.42
N ALA A 88 8.97 -2.01 1.68
CA ALA A 88 9.94 -2.37 2.70
C ALA A 88 9.54 -3.69 3.36
N ASP A 89 10.44 -4.67 3.32
CA ASP A 89 10.33 -5.91 4.09
C ASP A 89 10.95 -5.72 5.48
N TYR A 90 10.08 -5.61 6.48
CA TYR A 90 10.48 -5.28 7.85
C TYR A 90 11.44 -6.29 8.48
N PHE A 91 11.23 -7.59 8.26
CA PHE A 91 12.12 -8.63 8.83
C PHE A 91 13.26 -9.02 7.90
N GLY A 92 13.07 -8.88 6.58
CA GLY A 92 14.12 -9.17 5.60
C GLY A 92 15.22 -8.10 5.52
N ASN A 93 14.99 -6.91 6.08
CA ASN A 93 15.87 -5.74 5.92
C ASN A 93 16.12 -5.40 4.44
N THR A 94 15.13 -5.63 3.59
CA THR A 94 15.21 -5.47 2.13
C THR A 94 14.14 -4.52 1.63
N ILE A 95 14.42 -3.88 0.50
CA ILE A 95 13.44 -3.16 -0.30
C ILE A 95 13.25 -3.94 -1.59
N TYR A 96 11.99 -4.19 -1.93
CA TYR A 96 11.64 -4.83 -3.19
C TYR A 96 11.01 -3.82 -4.13
N GLU A 97 11.43 -3.86 -5.39
CA GLU A 97 10.72 -3.26 -6.52
C GLU A 97 9.86 -4.35 -7.20
N MET A 98 8.63 -3.99 -7.56
CA MET A 98 7.63 -4.86 -8.15
C MET A 98 6.88 -4.14 -9.28
N ASP A 99 6.28 -4.92 -10.17
CA ASP A 99 5.41 -4.50 -11.29
C ASP A 99 3.92 -4.76 -10.99
#